data_AF-A0A962RJ21-F1
#
_entry.id   AF-A0A962RJ21-F1
#
_cell.length_a   1.000
_cell.length_b   1.000
_cell.length_c   1.000
_cell.angle_alpha   90.00
_cell.angle_beta   90.00
_cell.angle_gamma   90.00
#
_symmetry.space_group_name_H-M   'P 1'
#
loop_
_entity.id
_entity.type
_entity.pdbx_description
1 polymer ?
#
loop_
_entity_poly.entity_id
_entity_poly.type
_entity_poly.pdbx_seq_one_letter_code
_entity_poly.pdbx_strand_id
1 'polypeptide(L)'
;MSIAEHQELFGLWSAFHAGCLRVPVVRKTTRALHAVLPGGLLYRVFWLPLLLVYLLVASSKAVRTFGPGAQRLTGVPLREQLAVVLRTCFRFPGLLPVEYYRQKFYLPKYAGQIAGSGHNFDVRMISHLVCGKSFADLERDAALAHDKLTFHRLLGENGIAAAPILAVFRRGRAQWLDSKGVIPEGDLFLKPGHEDAGRGARRIFYEPASRGYSIEKPAAAMHRADPLEAFAQTRLTGDELVGLLCRSSDEVDWILMPRLRNHPHLVELAGDATLATLRIATIRDRQGRFSLFFASWRVALTDSAVDNAAQGGMECFLDPVTGRLNAGYLSRDDSFLAVHPVTGATIKGTALPWLGEAVDMCIQVHRLLTQGDRSYMFLIGFDVALTAAGPVLIEANYPGDVSGPHVRPAPLWRDPDFVRCADSFLEPLRGFRTHFHPDLWHRDRSRMALHGS
;
A
#
# COMPACT_ATOMS: atom_id res chain seq x y z
N MET A 1 18.15 -11.50 -7.81
CA MET A 1 18.08 -10.06 -7.54
C MET A 1 16.78 -9.75 -6.82
N SER A 2 16.86 -9.18 -5.62
CA SER A 2 15.72 -8.82 -4.78
C SER A 2 15.02 -7.53 -5.26
N ILE A 3 13.82 -7.23 -4.74
CA ILE A 3 13.12 -5.96 -5.01
C ILE A 3 13.94 -4.77 -4.50
N ALA A 4 14.68 -4.94 -3.41
CA ALA A 4 15.54 -3.90 -2.86
C ALA A 4 16.71 -3.58 -3.79
N GLU A 5 17.40 -4.61 -4.32
CA GLU A 5 18.47 -4.43 -5.32
C GLU A 5 17.94 -3.81 -6.62
N HIS A 6 16.71 -4.17 -7.02
CA HIS A 6 16.00 -3.57 -8.15
C HIS A 6 15.80 -2.05 -7.92
N GLN A 7 15.29 -1.65 -6.76
CA GLN A 7 15.07 -0.25 -6.42
C GLN A 7 16.38 0.55 -6.30
N GLU A 8 17.45 -0.07 -5.80
CA GLU A 8 18.75 0.59 -5.61
C GLU A 8 19.46 0.94 -6.91
N LEU A 9 19.58 -0.01 -7.85
CA LEU A 9 20.17 0.25 -9.17
C LEU A 9 19.38 1.33 -9.93
N PHE A 10 18.05 1.33 -9.78
CA PHE A 10 17.17 2.30 -10.42
C PHE A 10 17.23 3.68 -9.76
N GLY A 11 17.28 3.76 -8.43
CA GLY A 11 17.41 5.02 -7.69
C GLY A 11 18.71 5.74 -8.03
N LEU A 12 19.81 5.02 -8.19
CA LEU A 12 21.10 5.58 -8.64
C LEU A 12 21.02 6.14 -10.07
N TRP A 13 20.28 5.49 -10.97
CA TRP A 13 20.05 6.00 -12.33
C TRP A 13 19.19 7.27 -12.34
N SER A 14 18.08 7.27 -11.59
CA SER A 14 17.22 8.46 -11.44
C SER A 14 18.00 9.64 -10.85
N ALA A 15 18.82 9.40 -9.81
CA ALA A 15 19.69 10.40 -9.22
C ALA A 15 20.78 10.91 -10.19
N PHE A 16 21.38 10.05 -11.01
CA PHE A 16 22.35 10.45 -12.05
C PHE A 16 21.67 11.30 -13.13
N HIS A 17 20.54 10.83 -13.68
CA HIS A 17 19.82 11.52 -14.73
C HIS A 17 19.33 12.88 -14.25
N ALA A 18 18.92 12.92 -12.98
CA ALA A 18 18.58 14.13 -12.30
C ALA A 18 19.79 14.90 -11.75
N GLY A 19 21.06 14.59 -12.03
CA GLY A 19 22.21 15.40 -11.58
C GLY A 19 22.49 15.41 -10.07
N CYS A 20 21.80 14.58 -9.28
CA CYS A 20 21.84 14.53 -7.81
C CYS A 20 23.09 13.85 -7.22
N LEU A 21 23.95 13.23 -8.03
CA LEU A 21 25.14 12.50 -7.55
C LEU A 21 26.20 13.36 -6.84
N ARG A 22 26.07 14.69 -6.91
CA ARG A 22 26.95 15.62 -6.18
C ARG A 22 26.55 15.79 -4.71
N VAL A 23 25.39 15.28 -4.29
CA VAL A 23 24.91 15.36 -2.91
C VAL A 23 25.82 14.55 -1.98
N PRO A 24 26.38 15.14 -0.91
CA PRO A 24 27.31 14.48 0.03
C PRO A 24 26.77 13.18 0.66
N VAL A 25 25.44 13.12 0.81
CA VAL A 25 24.69 11.96 1.34
C VAL A 25 24.74 10.79 0.36
N VAL A 26 24.53 11.03 -0.94
CA VAL A 26 24.62 10.01 -2.02
C VAL A 26 26.07 9.51 -2.20
N ARG A 27 27.06 10.38 -1.95
CA ARG A 27 28.50 10.03 -1.99
C ARG A 27 28.93 9.08 -0.87
N LYS A 28 28.26 9.07 0.29
CA LYS A 28 28.59 8.16 1.41
C LYS A 28 28.27 6.70 1.06
N THR A 29 27.15 6.45 0.38
CA THR A 29 26.68 5.11 -0.02
C THR A 29 27.48 4.55 -1.21
N THR A 30 28.04 5.42 -2.06
CA THR A 30 28.83 5.05 -3.26
C THR A 30 30.36 5.08 -3.05
N ARG A 31 30.83 5.09 -1.80
CA ARG A 31 32.25 5.28 -1.44
C ARG A 31 33.24 4.30 -2.10
N ALA A 32 32.82 3.08 -2.45
CA ALA A 32 33.69 2.11 -3.14
C ALA A 32 33.92 2.44 -4.63
N LEU A 33 32.99 3.13 -5.29
CA LEU A 33 33.02 3.39 -6.74
C LEU A 33 33.66 4.74 -7.10
N HIS A 34 33.66 5.69 -6.17
CA HIS A 34 34.17 7.05 -6.39
C HIS A 34 35.68 7.22 -6.18
N ALA A 35 36.35 6.24 -5.58
CA ALA A 35 37.76 6.36 -5.19
C ALA A 35 38.76 6.33 -6.35
N VAL A 36 38.34 6.00 -7.58
CA VAL A 36 39.28 5.68 -8.67
C VAL A 36 39.22 6.64 -9.87
N LEU A 37 38.08 7.25 -10.24
CA LEU A 37 37.99 8.11 -11.45
C LEU A 37 36.83 9.14 -11.37
N PRO A 38 36.93 10.30 -12.06
CA PRO A 38 35.90 11.34 -12.03
C PRO A 38 34.55 10.85 -12.61
N GLY A 39 33.49 11.04 -11.83
CA GLY A 39 32.19 10.32 -11.86
C GLY A 39 31.25 10.48 -13.07
N GLY A 40 31.76 10.66 -14.28
CA GLY A 40 30.96 10.63 -15.52
C GLY A 40 31.31 9.48 -16.46
N LEU A 41 32.58 9.05 -16.47
CA LEU A 41 33.10 8.10 -17.47
C LEU A 41 32.80 6.63 -17.10
N LEU A 42 32.97 6.27 -15.83
CA LEU A 42 32.68 4.92 -15.31
C LEU A 42 31.20 4.54 -15.49
N TYR A 43 30.28 5.51 -15.34
CA TYR A 43 28.84 5.25 -15.45
C TYR A 43 28.39 5.03 -16.90
N ARG A 44 28.87 5.86 -17.84
CA ARG A 44 28.54 5.70 -19.27
C ARG A 44 29.11 4.43 -19.87
N VAL A 45 30.28 4.00 -19.40
CA VAL A 45 31.00 2.83 -19.93
C VAL A 45 30.55 1.52 -19.29
N PHE A 46 30.25 1.49 -17.99
CA PHE A 46 29.92 0.24 -17.28
C PHE A 46 28.46 0.17 -16.82
N TRP A 47 27.89 1.26 -16.32
CA TRP A 47 26.56 1.23 -15.70
C TRP A 47 25.41 1.35 -16.69
N LEU A 48 25.54 2.15 -17.74
CA LEU A 48 24.50 2.27 -18.77
C LEU A 48 24.24 0.94 -19.49
N PRO A 49 25.26 0.14 -19.87
CA PRO A 49 25.05 -1.22 -20.38
C PRO A 49 24.41 -2.15 -19.34
N LEU A 50 24.87 -2.13 -18.09
CA LEU A 50 24.28 -2.94 -17.01
C LEU A 50 22.80 -2.59 -16.76
N LEU A 51 22.45 -1.31 -16.82
CA LEU A 51 21.07 -0.83 -16.67
C LEU A 51 20.20 -1.23 -17.87
N LEU A 52 20.72 -1.17 -19.09
CA LEU A 52 19.99 -1.61 -20.29
C LEU A 52 19.75 -3.12 -20.26
N VAL A 53 20.77 -3.90 -19.87
CA VAL A 53 20.66 -5.34 -19.63
C VAL A 53 19.63 -5.61 -18.54
N TYR A 54 19.66 -4.85 -17.45
CA TYR A 54 18.69 -4.95 -16.38
C TYR A 54 17.26 -4.64 -16.84
N LEU A 55 17.06 -3.53 -17.54
CA LEU A 55 15.75 -3.09 -18.03
C LEU A 55 15.17 -4.15 -18.95
N LEU A 56 16.01 -4.75 -19.79
CA LEU A 56 15.66 -5.87 -20.64
C LEU A 56 15.24 -7.09 -19.81
N VAL A 57 16.01 -7.48 -18.79
CA VAL A 57 15.70 -8.63 -17.92
C VAL A 57 14.42 -8.40 -17.12
N ALA A 58 14.26 -7.25 -16.47
CA ALA A 58 13.10 -6.91 -15.67
C ALA A 58 11.82 -6.80 -16.52
N SER A 59 11.91 -6.16 -17.69
CA SER A 59 10.79 -6.07 -18.63
C SER A 59 10.44 -7.45 -19.17
N SER A 60 11.43 -8.29 -19.48
CA SER A 60 11.19 -9.68 -19.92
C SER A 60 10.49 -10.50 -18.84
N LYS A 61 10.89 -10.36 -17.57
CA LYS A 61 10.23 -11.02 -16.44
C LYS A 61 8.80 -10.55 -16.25
N ALA A 62 8.55 -9.23 -16.31
CA ALA A 62 7.22 -8.65 -16.20
C ALA A 62 6.30 -9.13 -17.33
N VAL A 63 6.78 -9.11 -18.58
CA VAL A 63 6.04 -9.58 -19.76
C VAL A 63 5.74 -11.08 -19.67
N ARG A 64 6.69 -11.91 -19.23
CA ARG A 64 6.44 -13.35 -19.01
C ARG A 64 5.36 -13.60 -17.96
N THR A 65 5.36 -12.81 -16.90
CA THR A 65 4.48 -13.01 -15.74
C THR A 65 3.07 -12.50 -16.01
N PHE A 66 2.94 -11.29 -16.55
CA PHE A 66 1.65 -10.58 -16.67
C PHE A 66 1.16 -10.44 -18.12
N GLY A 67 2.07 -10.54 -19.10
CA GLY A 67 1.78 -10.33 -20.51
C GLY A 67 0.72 -11.26 -21.11
N PRO A 68 0.63 -12.56 -20.74
CA PRO A 68 -0.43 -13.42 -21.24
C PRO A 68 -1.84 -12.92 -20.87
N GLY A 69 -2.00 -12.30 -19.69
CA GLY A 69 -3.25 -11.67 -19.29
C GLY A 69 -3.58 -10.44 -20.14
N ALA A 70 -2.61 -9.55 -20.33
CA ALA A 70 -2.76 -8.37 -21.18
C ALA A 70 -3.03 -8.73 -22.65
N GLN A 71 -2.40 -9.80 -23.17
CA GLN A 71 -2.61 -10.28 -24.53
C GLN A 71 -4.03 -10.77 -24.75
N ARG A 72 -4.63 -11.48 -23.78
CA ARG A 72 -6.03 -11.90 -23.86
C ARG A 72 -7.01 -10.72 -23.97
N LEU A 73 -6.67 -9.59 -23.35
CA LEU A 73 -7.52 -8.40 -23.32
C LEU A 73 -7.31 -7.47 -24.53
N THR A 74 -6.11 -7.44 -25.11
CA THR A 74 -5.73 -6.44 -26.13
C THR A 74 -5.38 -7.04 -27.49
N GLY A 75 -5.14 -8.35 -27.56
CA GLY A 75 -4.58 -9.03 -28.73
C GLY A 75 -3.08 -8.79 -28.95
N VAL A 76 -2.42 -7.92 -28.17
CA VAL A 76 -1.02 -7.53 -28.40
C VAL A 76 -0.04 -8.68 -28.06
N PRO A 77 0.79 -9.16 -29.01
CA PRO A 77 1.76 -10.22 -28.78
C PRO A 77 2.83 -9.84 -27.73
N LEU A 78 3.34 -10.84 -27.00
CA LEU A 78 4.33 -10.63 -25.93
C LEU A 78 5.60 -9.88 -26.39
N ARG A 79 6.07 -10.12 -27.62
CA ARG A 79 7.24 -9.42 -28.18
C ARG A 79 7.00 -7.92 -28.34
N GLU A 80 5.79 -7.53 -28.71
CA GLU A 80 5.39 -6.15 -28.90
C GLU A 80 5.18 -5.49 -27.54
N GLN A 81 4.59 -6.21 -26.58
CA GLN A 81 4.52 -5.76 -25.20
C GLN A 81 5.91 -5.48 -24.61
N LEU A 82 6.90 -6.33 -24.83
CA LEU A 82 8.27 -6.10 -24.36
C LEU A 82 8.86 -4.79 -24.91
N ALA A 83 8.68 -4.54 -26.21
CA ALA A 83 9.12 -3.30 -26.83
C ALA A 83 8.40 -2.06 -26.24
N VAL A 84 7.09 -2.17 -26.02
CA VAL A 84 6.29 -1.09 -25.42
C VAL A 84 6.73 -0.82 -23.97
N VAL A 85 6.88 -1.86 -23.15
CA VAL A 85 7.33 -1.73 -21.75
C VAL A 85 8.70 -1.08 -21.68
N LEU A 86 9.66 -1.52 -22.51
CA LEU A 86 11.00 -0.94 -22.57
C LEU A 86 10.96 0.53 -22.97
N ARG A 87 10.24 0.88 -24.04
CA ARG A 87 10.07 2.27 -24.48
C ARG A 87 9.41 3.12 -23.40
N THR A 88 8.41 2.59 -22.71
CA THR A 88 7.67 3.29 -21.67
C THR A 88 8.57 3.57 -20.46
N CYS A 89 9.28 2.56 -19.94
CA CYS A 89 10.19 2.74 -18.81
C CYS A 89 11.36 3.68 -19.15
N PHE A 90 11.81 3.69 -20.41
CA PHE A 90 12.83 4.63 -20.88
C PHE A 90 12.27 6.06 -20.97
N ARG A 91 11.01 6.22 -21.39
CA ARG A 91 10.34 7.52 -21.55
C ARG A 91 9.93 8.14 -20.22
N PHE A 92 9.61 7.31 -19.23
CA PHE A 92 9.14 7.70 -17.89
C PHE A 92 10.06 7.12 -16.80
N PRO A 93 11.19 7.81 -16.53
CA PRO A 93 12.09 7.43 -15.45
C PRO A 93 11.36 7.37 -14.11
N GLY A 94 11.33 6.20 -13.46
CA GLY A 94 10.59 5.95 -12.21
C GLY A 94 9.44 4.94 -12.34
N LEU A 95 8.98 4.66 -13.56
CA LEU A 95 8.02 3.58 -13.81
C LEU A 95 8.74 2.22 -13.84
N LEU A 96 8.38 1.32 -12.93
CA LEU A 96 8.88 -0.05 -12.95
C LEU A 96 8.14 -0.88 -14.01
N PRO A 97 8.81 -1.83 -14.70
CA PRO A 97 8.15 -2.68 -15.69
C PRO A 97 6.93 -3.46 -15.17
N VAL A 98 6.91 -3.79 -13.88
CA VAL A 98 5.76 -4.43 -13.22
C VAL A 98 4.58 -3.48 -13.04
N GLU A 99 4.83 -2.20 -12.82
CA GLU A 99 3.79 -1.17 -12.64
C GLU A 99 3.04 -0.93 -13.94
N TYR A 100 3.69 -1.05 -15.10
CA TYR A 100 3.03 -1.00 -16.40
C TYR A 100 1.84 -1.98 -16.49
N TYR A 101 2.02 -3.19 -15.94
CA TYR A 101 0.96 -4.19 -15.92
C TYR A 101 -0.03 -4.00 -14.76
N ARG A 102 0.46 -3.67 -13.56
CA ARG A 102 -0.41 -3.44 -12.38
C ARG A 102 -1.39 -2.29 -12.60
N GLN A 103 -0.93 -1.21 -13.22
CA GLN A 103 -1.71 -0.02 -13.54
C GLN A 103 -2.46 -0.14 -14.89
N LYS A 104 -2.40 -1.31 -15.52
CA LYS A 104 -3.10 -1.63 -16.78
C LYS A 104 -2.78 -0.68 -17.95
N PHE A 105 -1.58 -0.13 -18.03
CA PHE A 105 -1.18 0.81 -19.10
C PHE A 105 -1.15 0.21 -20.51
N TYR A 106 -1.27 -1.10 -20.62
CA TYR A 106 -1.54 -1.78 -21.89
C TYR A 106 -2.94 -1.48 -22.45
N LEU A 107 -3.86 -0.90 -21.67
CA LEU A 107 -5.17 -0.45 -22.14
C LEU A 107 -5.10 1.04 -22.56
N PRO A 108 -5.54 1.41 -23.78
CA PRO A 108 -5.42 2.79 -24.30
C PRO A 108 -6.01 3.86 -23.38
N LYS A 109 -7.13 3.57 -22.69
CA LYS A 109 -7.77 4.49 -21.76
C LYS A 109 -6.90 4.88 -20.55
N TYR A 110 -5.89 4.08 -20.22
CA TYR A 110 -4.99 4.34 -19.09
C TYR A 110 -3.61 4.83 -19.52
N ALA A 111 -3.29 4.84 -20.82
CA ALA A 111 -1.99 5.27 -21.32
C ALA A 111 -1.66 6.74 -20.97
N GLY A 112 -2.67 7.60 -20.90
CA GLY A 112 -2.51 9.01 -20.48
C GLY A 112 -2.13 9.17 -19.00
N GLN A 113 -2.30 8.13 -18.18
CA GLN A 113 -2.01 8.13 -16.75
C GLN A 113 -0.60 7.62 -16.42
N ILE A 114 0.14 7.11 -17.41
CA ILE A 114 1.50 6.56 -17.24
C ILE A 114 2.43 7.57 -16.58
N ALA A 115 2.39 8.82 -17.09
CA ALA A 115 3.18 9.90 -16.52
C ALA A 115 3.00 9.93 -15.02
N GLY A 116 1.76 9.68 -14.57
CA GLY A 116 1.12 9.71 -13.25
C GLY A 116 1.34 8.57 -12.27
N SER A 117 2.34 7.69 -12.41
CA SER A 117 2.29 6.39 -11.71
C SER A 117 3.52 5.94 -10.92
N GLY A 118 4.59 6.73 -10.90
CA GLY A 118 5.85 6.42 -10.18
C GLY A 118 5.80 6.60 -8.65
N HIS A 119 4.62 6.78 -8.05
CA HIS A 119 4.46 7.36 -6.71
C HIS A 119 5.20 6.63 -5.57
N ASN A 120 5.12 5.30 -5.52
CA ASN A 120 5.76 4.53 -4.44
C ASN A 120 7.29 4.51 -4.59
N PHE A 121 7.77 4.52 -5.83
CA PHE A 121 9.18 4.66 -6.13
C PHE A 121 9.68 6.07 -5.76
N ASP A 122 8.92 7.12 -6.11
CA ASP A 122 9.27 8.51 -5.81
C ASP A 122 9.40 8.75 -4.30
N VAL A 123 8.48 8.23 -3.50
CA VAL A 123 8.54 8.35 -2.03
C VAL A 123 9.80 7.69 -1.46
N ARG A 124 10.11 6.47 -1.92
CA ARG A 124 11.31 5.74 -1.48
C ARG A 124 12.59 6.40 -1.94
N MET A 125 12.61 6.94 -3.16
CA MET A 125 13.75 7.66 -3.72
C MET A 125 13.99 8.98 -3.00
N ILE A 126 12.96 9.78 -2.73
CA ILE A 126 13.08 11.00 -1.92
C ILE A 126 13.63 10.64 -0.54
N SER A 127 13.08 9.60 0.09
CA SER A 127 13.56 9.10 1.38
C SER A 127 15.04 8.72 1.36
N HIS A 128 15.47 7.96 0.35
CA HIS A 128 16.87 7.60 0.11
C HIS A 128 17.77 8.85 -0.01
N LEU A 129 17.36 9.85 -0.80
CA LEU A 129 18.13 11.08 -0.99
C LEU A 129 18.23 11.92 0.30
N VAL A 130 17.19 11.91 1.11
CA VAL A 130 17.11 12.69 2.36
C VAL A 130 18.00 12.10 3.45
N CYS A 131 17.96 10.78 3.67
CA CYS A 131 18.67 10.14 4.77
C CYS A 131 19.98 9.42 4.38
N GLY A 132 20.18 9.12 3.10
CA GLY A 132 21.35 8.40 2.58
C GLY A 132 21.37 6.90 2.83
N LYS A 133 20.30 6.35 3.38
CA LYS A 133 20.13 4.92 3.65
C LYS A 133 19.85 4.17 2.35
N SER A 134 20.40 2.97 2.18
CA SER A 134 20.07 2.12 1.02
C SER A 134 18.57 1.76 1.03
N PHE A 135 17.99 1.34 -0.10
CA PHE A 135 16.59 0.89 -0.09
C PHE A 135 16.37 -0.31 0.84
N ALA A 136 17.37 -1.17 1.02
CA ALA A 136 17.31 -2.27 1.99
C ALA A 136 17.26 -1.78 3.44
N ASP A 137 17.98 -0.71 3.76
CA ASP A 137 17.91 -0.06 5.07
C ASP A 137 16.54 0.62 5.28
N LEU A 138 16.03 1.30 4.26
CA LEU A 138 14.68 1.90 4.31
C LEU A 138 13.60 0.85 4.57
N GLU A 139 13.72 -0.34 3.97
CA GLU A 139 12.81 -1.47 4.22
C GLU A 139 12.95 -2.04 5.62
N ARG A 140 14.19 -2.16 6.13
CA ARG A 140 14.43 -2.60 7.51
C ARG A 140 13.78 -1.68 8.53
N ASP A 141 13.89 -0.38 8.32
CA ASP A 141 13.31 0.62 9.18
C ASP A 141 11.77 0.69 9.05
N ALA A 142 11.25 0.45 7.85
CA ALA A 142 9.82 0.33 7.58
C ALA A 142 9.22 -0.96 8.18
N ALA A 143 10.04 -1.97 8.50
CA ALA A 143 9.59 -3.23 9.06
C ALA A 143 8.82 -3.04 10.37
N LEU A 144 9.06 -1.96 11.15
CA LEU A 144 8.24 -1.68 12.34
C LEU A 144 6.77 -1.42 11.98
N ALA A 145 6.52 -0.77 10.84
CA ALA A 145 5.15 -0.51 10.38
C ALA A 145 4.50 -1.76 9.77
N HIS A 146 5.29 -2.63 9.14
CA HIS A 146 4.79 -3.85 8.48
C HIS A 146 4.66 -5.06 9.40
N ASP A 147 5.49 -5.16 10.45
CA ASP A 147 5.42 -6.25 11.42
C ASP A 147 4.21 -6.05 12.34
N LYS A 148 3.13 -6.75 12.03
CA LYS A 148 1.82 -6.59 12.66
C LYS A 148 1.86 -6.73 14.19
N LEU A 149 2.70 -7.62 14.71
CA LEU A 149 2.78 -7.90 16.15
C LEU A 149 3.57 -6.82 16.89
N THR A 150 4.71 -6.42 16.34
CA THR A 150 5.54 -5.34 16.90
C THR A 150 4.80 -4.01 16.82
N PHE A 151 4.11 -3.77 15.70
CA PHE A 151 3.25 -2.61 15.53
C PHE A 151 2.09 -2.60 16.55
N HIS A 152 1.38 -3.72 16.71
CA HIS A 152 0.31 -3.83 17.72
C HIS A 152 0.81 -3.53 19.14
N ARG A 153 1.99 -4.04 19.53
CA ARG A 153 2.59 -3.75 20.85
C ARG A 153 2.93 -2.28 21.01
N LEU A 154 3.57 -1.67 20.01
CA LEU A 154 3.90 -0.24 20.01
C LEU A 154 2.65 0.62 20.24
N LEU A 155 1.54 0.30 19.57
CA LEU A 155 0.28 1.02 19.73
C LEU A 155 -0.27 0.87 21.15
N GLY A 156 -0.29 -0.36 21.68
CA GLY A 156 -0.76 -0.66 23.04
C GLY A 156 0.03 0.07 24.12
N GLU A 157 1.36 0.09 24.01
CA GLU A 157 2.26 0.82 24.94
C GLU A 157 2.02 2.33 24.93
N ASN A 158 1.45 2.87 23.84
CA ASN A 158 1.15 4.28 23.68
C ASN A 158 -0.36 4.59 23.82
N GLY A 159 -1.17 3.64 24.29
CA GLY A 159 -2.60 3.83 24.52
C GLY A 159 -3.41 4.06 23.24
N ILE A 160 -2.91 3.63 22.08
CA ILE A 160 -3.58 3.79 20.79
C ILE A 160 -4.39 2.53 20.49
N ALA A 161 -5.68 2.70 20.17
CA ALA A 161 -6.58 1.61 19.85
C ALA A 161 -6.13 0.89 18.56
N ALA A 162 -5.78 -0.39 18.69
CA ALA A 162 -5.39 -1.26 17.60
C ALA A 162 -6.34 -2.46 17.52
N ALA A 163 -6.43 -3.08 16.34
CA ALA A 163 -7.22 -4.29 16.16
C ALA A 163 -6.69 -5.39 17.10
N PRO A 164 -7.52 -5.94 18.01
CA PRO A 164 -7.03 -6.85 19.03
C PRO A 164 -6.44 -8.12 18.41
N ILE A 165 -5.39 -8.64 19.04
CA ILE A 165 -4.80 -9.92 18.68
C ILE A 165 -5.02 -10.88 19.85
N LEU A 166 -5.79 -11.94 19.61
CA LEU A 166 -6.07 -12.97 20.61
C LEU A 166 -4.85 -13.85 20.83
N ALA A 167 -4.36 -14.42 19.73
CA ALA A 167 -3.25 -15.34 19.71
C ALA A 167 -2.50 -15.32 18.39
N VAL A 168 -1.22 -15.66 18.45
CA VAL A 168 -0.37 -15.94 17.30
C VAL A 168 0.03 -17.41 17.32
N PHE A 169 -0.18 -18.13 16.22
CA PHE A 169 0.19 -19.53 16.08
C PHE A 169 1.41 -19.63 15.18
N ARG A 170 2.46 -20.28 15.66
CA ARG A 170 3.74 -20.45 14.97
C ARG A 170 4.43 -21.72 15.45
N ARG A 171 4.89 -22.55 14.50
CA ARG A 171 5.70 -23.76 14.78
C ARG A 171 5.04 -24.69 15.81
N GLY A 172 3.77 -25.03 15.58
CA GLY A 172 3.03 -25.96 16.43
C GLY A 172 2.52 -25.35 17.75
N ARG A 173 2.72 -24.06 18.01
CA ARG A 173 2.46 -23.44 19.32
C ARG A 173 1.59 -22.19 19.21
N ALA A 174 0.72 -22.01 20.19
CA ALA A 174 -0.06 -20.79 20.39
C ALA A 174 0.63 -19.85 21.40
N GLN A 175 0.83 -18.60 21.00
CA GLN A 175 1.20 -17.50 21.89
C GLN A 175 -0.03 -16.62 22.11
N TRP A 176 -0.59 -16.66 23.31
CA TRP A 176 -1.78 -15.89 23.69
C TRP A 176 -1.40 -14.49 24.18
N LEU A 177 -2.14 -13.48 23.72
CA LEU A 177 -1.89 -12.07 24.07
C LEU A 177 -2.96 -11.50 25.02
N ASP A 178 -4.22 -11.89 24.87
CA ASP A 178 -5.32 -11.31 25.67
C ASP A 178 -6.24 -12.34 26.36
N SER A 179 -6.27 -13.59 25.90
CA SER A 179 -7.39 -14.52 26.16
C SER A 179 -7.04 -15.69 27.09
N LYS A 180 -5.88 -15.65 27.76
CA LYS A 180 -5.43 -16.64 28.76
C LYS A 180 -5.52 -18.11 28.30
N GLY A 181 -5.43 -18.39 26.99
CA GLY A 181 -5.46 -19.76 26.49
C GLY A 181 -6.79 -20.23 25.92
N VAL A 182 -7.85 -19.41 25.97
CA VAL A 182 -9.21 -19.83 25.59
C VAL A 182 -9.76 -18.94 24.48
N ILE A 183 -10.29 -19.55 23.42
CA ILE A 183 -10.96 -18.79 22.36
C ILE A 183 -12.25 -18.17 22.93
N PRO A 184 -12.46 -16.85 22.81
CA PRO A 184 -13.68 -16.20 23.29
C PRO A 184 -14.91 -16.62 22.46
N GLU A 185 -16.08 -16.59 23.09
CA GLU A 185 -17.35 -16.78 22.40
C GLU A 185 -17.64 -15.58 21.50
N GLY A 186 -17.83 -15.83 20.21
CA GLY A 186 -18.06 -14.80 19.19
C GLY A 186 -17.30 -15.05 17.90
N ASP A 187 -17.70 -14.34 16.85
CA ASP A 187 -17.04 -14.43 15.56
C ASP A 187 -15.58 -13.98 15.66
N LEU A 188 -14.72 -14.67 14.92
CA LEU A 188 -13.29 -14.41 14.87
C LEU A 188 -12.85 -14.07 13.44
N PHE A 189 -11.65 -13.52 13.36
CA PHE A 189 -10.96 -13.27 12.11
C PHE A 189 -9.57 -13.90 12.18
N LEU A 190 -9.20 -14.61 11.12
CA LEU A 190 -7.92 -15.30 11.01
C LEU A 190 -7.19 -14.80 9.78
N LYS A 191 -5.92 -14.43 9.95
CA LYS A 191 -5.06 -14.05 8.82
C LYS A 191 -3.67 -14.65 8.92
N PRO A 192 -3.00 -14.92 7.78
CA PRO A 192 -1.60 -15.30 7.79
C PRO A 192 -0.70 -14.16 8.31
N GLY A 193 0.41 -14.52 8.97
CA GLY A 193 1.39 -13.56 9.46
C GLY A 193 2.14 -12.82 8.35
N HIS A 194 2.44 -13.50 7.24
CA HIS A 194 3.38 -13.06 6.20
C HIS A 194 2.78 -12.98 4.78
N GLU A 195 1.46 -12.87 4.63
CA GLU A 195 0.81 -12.67 3.33
C GLU A 195 0.36 -11.21 3.15
N ASP A 196 0.38 -10.75 1.90
CA ASP A 196 0.00 -9.40 1.49
C ASP A 196 -1.42 -9.34 0.92
N ALA A 197 -2.02 -8.14 0.88
CA ALA A 197 -3.29 -7.85 0.21
C ALA A 197 -4.49 -8.71 0.66
N GLY A 198 -4.45 -9.22 1.90
CA GLY A 198 -5.53 -10.01 2.50
C GLY A 198 -5.63 -11.46 2.01
N ARG A 199 -4.62 -11.99 1.29
CA ARG A 199 -4.63 -13.39 0.85
C ARG A 199 -4.64 -14.35 2.04
N GLY A 200 -5.46 -15.39 1.94
CA GLY A 200 -5.62 -16.38 3.01
C GLY A 200 -6.35 -15.88 4.27
N ALA A 201 -6.76 -14.60 4.32
CA ALA A 201 -7.58 -14.08 5.41
C ALA A 201 -9.00 -14.63 5.32
N ARG A 202 -9.58 -14.96 6.48
CA ARG A 202 -10.88 -15.63 6.58
C ARG A 202 -11.61 -15.29 7.87
N ARG A 203 -12.94 -15.36 7.80
CA ARG A 203 -13.80 -15.26 8.97
C ARG A 203 -13.97 -16.64 9.61
N ILE A 204 -14.19 -16.64 10.91
CA ILE A 204 -14.59 -17.84 11.64
C ILE A 204 -15.88 -17.48 12.36
N PHE A 205 -16.96 -18.21 12.06
CA PHE A 205 -18.28 -17.93 12.62
C PHE A 205 -18.52 -18.77 13.85
N TYR A 206 -19.03 -18.14 14.91
CA TYR A 206 -19.40 -18.83 16.14
C TYR A 206 -20.89 -19.16 16.14
N GLU A 207 -21.23 -20.42 16.44
CA GLU A 207 -22.62 -20.85 16.62
C GLU A 207 -22.92 -21.07 18.12
N PRO A 208 -23.74 -20.21 18.75
CA PRO A 208 -24.01 -20.30 20.19
C PRO A 208 -24.66 -21.62 20.62
N ALA A 209 -25.54 -22.19 19.79
CA ALA A 209 -26.27 -23.41 20.11
C ALA A 209 -25.35 -24.62 20.33
N SER A 210 -24.27 -24.73 19.55
CA SER A 210 -23.29 -25.81 19.69
C SER A 210 -21.99 -25.38 20.35
N ARG A 211 -21.84 -24.09 20.68
CA ARG A 211 -20.57 -23.45 21.08
C ARG A 211 -19.42 -23.83 20.14
N GLY A 212 -19.72 -23.87 18.85
CA GLY A 212 -18.83 -24.36 17.80
C GLY A 212 -18.40 -23.25 16.85
N TYR A 213 -17.32 -23.48 16.12
CA TYR A 213 -16.72 -22.56 15.17
C TYR A 213 -16.69 -23.19 13.77
N SER A 214 -17.01 -22.40 12.75
CA SER A 214 -16.84 -22.79 11.33
C SER A 214 -15.91 -21.80 10.63
N ILE A 215 -14.92 -22.33 9.92
CA ILE A 215 -13.92 -21.52 9.22
C ILE A 215 -14.41 -21.25 7.81
N GLU A 216 -14.45 -20.00 7.36
CA GLU A 216 -14.78 -19.68 5.98
C GLU A 216 -13.62 -20.00 5.01
N LYS A 217 -13.94 -20.29 3.74
CA LYS A 217 -12.92 -20.26 2.68
C LYS A 217 -12.40 -18.83 2.49
N PRO A 218 -11.09 -18.66 2.25
CA PRO A 218 -10.56 -17.32 1.98
C PRO A 218 -11.07 -16.81 0.62
N ALA A 219 -11.41 -15.52 0.55
CA ALA A 219 -11.84 -14.87 -0.69
C ALA A 219 -10.72 -14.85 -1.75
N ALA A 220 -9.46 -14.77 -1.32
CA ALA A 220 -8.29 -14.83 -2.18
C ALA A 220 -7.35 -15.96 -1.74
N ALA A 221 -7.03 -16.84 -2.69
CA ALA A 221 -6.11 -17.96 -2.48
C ALA A 221 -4.72 -17.47 -2.05
N MET A 222 -4.08 -18.27 -1.20
CA MET A 222 -2.69 -18.08 -0.79
C MET A 222 -1.74 -18.36 -1.96
N HIS A 223 -0.51 -17.85 -1.89
CA HIS A 223 0.55 -18.17 -2.85
C HIS A 223 1.07 -19.61 -2.73
N ARG A 224 0.66 -20.30 -1.68
CA ARG A 224 1.02 -21.67 -1.33
C ARG A 224 -0.26 -22.49 -1.08
N ALA A 225 -0.12 -23.80 -0.93
CA ALA A 225 -1.24 -24.65 -0.52
C ALA A 225 -1.82 -24.16 0.81
N ASP A 226 -3.16 -24.13 0.91
CA ASP A 226 -3.84 -23.69 2.12
C ASP A 226 -4.11 -24.91 3.04
N PRO A 227 -3.42 -25.02 4.19
CA PRO A 227 -3.56 -26.18 5.08
C PRO A 227 -4.94 -26.25 5.76
N LEU A 228 -5.75 -25.19 5.65
CA LEU A 228 -7.10 -25.12 6.22
C LEU A 228 -8.20 -25.34 5.18
N GLU A 229 -7.89 -25.51 3.90
CA GLU A 229 -8.88 -25.63 2.82
C GLU A 229 -9.86 -26.79 3.04
N ALA A 230 -9.35 -27.93 3.52
CA ALA A 230 -10.15 -29.12 3.82
C ALA A 230 -11.10 -28.94 5.01
N PHE A 231 -10.95 -27.87 5.80
CA PHE A 231 -11.69 -27.63 7.03
C PHE A 231 -12.69 -26.47 6.93
N ALA A 232 -12.82 -25.85 5.76
CA ALA A 232 -13.61 -24.62 5.56
C ALA A 232 -15.14 -24.79 5.67
N GLN A 233 -15.62 -25.98 6.03
CA GLN A 233 -17.02 -26.27 6.33
C GLN A 233 -17.17 -27.20 7.54
N THR A 234 -16.07 -27.47 8.23
CA THR A 234 -16.04 -28.34 9.39
C THR A 234 -16.40 -27.53 10.62
N ARG A 235 -17.29 -28.07 11.45
CA ARG A 235 -17.60 -27.51 12.76
C ARG A 235 -16.56 -28.01 13.76
N LEU A 236 -15.97 -27.08 14.50
CA LEU A 236 -14.91 -27.33 15.47
C LEU A 236 -15.30 -26.76 16.83
N THR A 237 -14.98 -27.46 17.91
CA THR A 237 -14.93 -26.88 19.25
C THR A 237 -13.76 -25.88 19.35
N GLY A 238 -13.74 -25.07 20.40
CA GLY A 238 -12.62 -24.15 20.65
C GLY A 238 -11.25 -24.85 20.71
N ASP A 239 -11.18 -26.00 21.41
CA ASP A 239 -9.94 -26.77 21.55
C ASP A 239 -9.50 -27.42 20.23
N GLU A 240 -10.46 -27.93 19.43
CA GLU A 240 -10.15 -28.46 18.10
C GLU A 240 -9.64 -27.38 17.15
N LEU A 241 -10.22 -26.17 17.21
CA LEU A 241 -9.75 -25.02 16.44
C LEU A 241 -8.32 -24.63 16.86
N VAL A 242 -8.03 -24.52 18.16
CA VAL A 242 -6.66 -24.27 18.65
C VAL A 242 -5.70 -25.35 18.16
N GLY A 243 -6.08 -26.62 18.29
CA GLY A 243 -5.25 -27.74 17.84
C GLY A 243 -4.99 -27.73 16.33
N LEU A 244 -5.99 -27.39 15.53
CA LEU A 244 -5.86 -27.24 14.08
C LEU A 244 -4.93 -26.08 13.71
N LEU A 245 -5.10 -24.91 14.34
CA LEU A 245 -4.25 -23.74 14.11
C LEU A 245 -2.80 -23.99 14.55
N CYS A 246 -2.58 -24.69 15.67
CA CYS A 246 -1.25 -25.15 16.06
C CYS A 246 -0.63 -26.06 14.99
N ARG A 247 -1.30 -27.14 14.58
CA ARG A 247 -0.76 -28.08 13.58
C ARG A 247 -0.44 -27.41 12.23
N SER A 248 -1.36 -26.60 11.72
CA SER A 248 -1.16 -25.87 10.46
C SER A 248 -0.09 -24.78 10.56
N SER A 249 0.27 -24.34 11.77
CA SER A 249 1.29 -23.31 11.98
C SER A 249 2.73 -23.74 11.75
N ASP A 250 2.96 -25.02 11.44
CA ASP A 250 4.24 -25.49 10.92
C ASP A 250 4.48 -25.02 9.46
N GLU A 251 3.39 -24.76 8.71
CA GLU A 251 3.45 -24.30 7.31
C GLU A 251 3.14 -22.80 7.16
N VAL A 252 2.23 -22.28 7.98
CA VAL A 252 1.73 -20.90 7.91
C VAL A 252 1.53 -20.31 9.30
N ASP A 253 2.26 -19.24 9.62
CA ASP A 253 1.97 -18.47 10.83
C ASP A 253 0.56 -17.87 10.78
N TRP A 254 -0.21 -18.02 11.84
CA TRP A 254 -1.57 -17.47 11.95
C TRP A 254 -1.67 -16.38 13.02
N ILE A 255 -2.46 -15.36 12.73
CA ILE A 255 -2.87 -14.33 13.67
C ILE A 255 -4.39 -14.45 13.84
N LEU A 256 -4.82 -14.80 15.05
CA LEU A 256 -6.22 -14.91 15.44
C LEU A 256 -6.66 -13.63 16.16
N MET A 257 -7.80 -13.09 15.75
CA MET A 257 -8.33 -11.81 16.18
C MET A 257 -9.85 -11.96 16.43
N PRO A 258 -10.47 -11.15 17.30
CA PRO A 258 -11.92 -11.04 17.27
C PRO A 258 -12.36 -10.40 15.95
N ARG A 259 -13.53 -10.78 15.44
CA ARG A 259 -14.10 -10.14 14.26
C ARG A 259 -14.62 -8.76 14.64
N LEU A 260 -13.96 -7.72 14.15
CA LEU A 260 -14.45 -6.35 14.28
C LEU A 260 -15.73 -6.15 13.46
N ARG A 261 -16.58 -5.25 13.93
CA ARG A 261 -17.86 -4.89 13.31
C ARG A 261 -17.85 -3.42 12.91
N ASN A 262 -18.54 -3.11 11.82
CA ASN A 262 -18.69 -1.74 11.36
C ASN A 262 -19.50 -0.92 12.39
N HIS A 263 -19.22 0.37 12.48
CA HIS A 263 -20.09 1.31 13.19
C HIS A 263 -21.53 1.23 12.63
N PRO A 264 -22.59 1.34 13.46
CA PRO A 264 -23.99 1.19 13.01
C PRO A 264 -24.36 2.03 11.77
N HIS A 265 -23.95 3.30 11.72
CA HIS A 265 -24.13 4.14 10.53
C HIS A 265 -23.47 3.54 9.26
N LEU A 266 -22.30 2.91 9.36
CA LEU A 266 -21.67 2.27 8.20
C LEU A 266 -22.39 0.97 7.80
N VAL A 267 -23.01 0.28 8.76
CA VAL A 267 -23.86 -0.89 8.49
C VAL A 267 -25.07 -0.49 7.64
N GLU A 268 -25.67 0.68 7.91
CA GLU A 268 -26.77 1.21 7.08
C GLU A 268 -26.32 1.50 5.63
N LEU A 269 -25.07 1.94 5.44
CA LEU A 269 -24.53 2.30 4.13
C LEU A 269 -24.11 1.07 3.30
N ALA A 270 -23.44 0.09 3.92
CA ALA A 270 -22.72 -0.97 3.22
C ALA A 270 -22.93 -2.37 3.80
N GLY A 271 -23.70 -2.51 4.88
CA GLY A 271 -23.86 -3.76 5.61
C GLY A 271 -22.71 -4.07 6.58
N ASP A 272 -22.80 -5.24 7.21
CA ASP A 272 -21.88 -5.68 8.27
C ASP A 272 -21.24 -7.05 7.97
N ALA A 273 -21.31 -7.49 6.72
CA ALA A 273 -20.69 -8.75 6.29
C ALA A 273 -19.15 -8.63 6.27
N THR A 274 -18.65 -7.54 5.72
CA THR A 274 -17.23 -7.22 5.63
C THR A 274 -16.92 -5.95 6.38
N LEU A 275 -15.82 -5.94 7.15
CA LEU A 275 -15.34 -4.74 7.82
C LEU A 275 -14.86 -3.73 6.77
N ALA A 276 -15.50 -2.57 6.72
CA ALA A 276 -15.11 -1.48 5.85
C ALA A 276 -14.06 -0.61 6.54
N THR A 277 -13.03 -0.20 5.81
CA THR A 277 -11.90 0.55 6.36
C THR A 277 -11.70 1.90 5.69
N LEU A 278 -11.23 2.87 6.47
CA LEU A 278 -10.68 4.11 5.96
C LEU A 278 -9.19 3.92 5.67
N ARG A 279 -8.80 4.15 4.42
CA ARG A 279 -7.42 4.42 4.04
C ARG A 279 -7.14 5.89 4.34
N ILE A 280 -6.31 6.18 5.33
CA ILE A 280 -5.88 7.54 5.70
C ILE A 280 -4.40 7.65 5.41
N ALA A 281 -4.02 8.49 4.45
CA ALA A 281 -2.62 8.84 4.24
C ALA A 281 -2.30 10.13 4.98
N THR A 282 -1.24 10.12 5.77
CA THR A 282 -0.71 11.31 6.44
C THR A 282 0.65 11.67 5.88
N ILE A 283 0.93 12.96 5.85
CA ILE A 283 2.17 13.51 5.37
C ILE A 283 2.86 14.31 6.47
N ARG A 284 4.19 14.21 6.54
CA ARG A 284 5.05 14.92 7.48
C ARG A 284 5.99 15.82 6.69
N ASP A 285 6.05 17.11 6.96
CA ASP A 285 7.05 17.99 6.34
C ASP A 285 8.42 17.98 7.06
N ARG A 286 9.42 18.65 6.47
CA ARG A 286 10.76 18.71 7.06
C ARG A 286 10.78 19.39 8.43
N GLN A 287 9.88 20.34 8.68
CA GLN A 287 9.72 21.02 9.96
C GLN A 287 9.09 20.11 11.04
N GLY A 288 8.63 18.91 10.67
CA GLY A 288 8.01 17.97 11.57
C GLY A 288 6.53 18.26 11.83
N ARG A 289 5.88 19.04 10.95
CA ARG A 289 4.43 19.20 10.96
C ARG A 289 3.79 18.04 10.22
N PHE A 290 2.69 17.53 10.77
CA PHE A 290 1.95 16.40 10.24
C PHE A 290 0.55 16.87 9.81
N SER A 291 0.05 16.35 8.70
CA SER A 291 -1.30 16.63 8.23
C SER A 291 -1.90 15.45 7.47
N LEU A 292 -3.23 15.44 7.37
CA LEU A 292 -3.94 14.58 6.43
C LEU A 292 -3.48 14.91 5.00
N PHE A 293 -3.22 13.87 4.21
CA PHE A 293 -2.91 13.99 2.80
C PHE A 293 -4.10 13.58 1.92
N PHE A 294 -4.68 12.42 2.21
CA PHE A 294 -5.99 12.04 1.70
C PHE A 294 -6.62 10.99 2.61
N ALA A 295 -7.93 10.84 2.46
CA ALA A 295 -8.63 9.69 3.01
C ALA A 295 -9.62 9.13 1.99
N SER A 296 -9.77 7.81 1.97
CA SER A 296 -10.80 7.09 1.22
C SER A 296 -11.41 5.99 2.06
N TRP A 297 -12.72 5.81 1.92
CA TRP A 297 -13.46 4.72 2.51
C TRP A 297 -13.55 3.55 1.54
N ARG A 298 -13.14 2.37 1.96
CA ARG A 298 -13.13 1.15 1.15
C ARG A 298 -14.17 0.18 1.65
N VAL A 299 -14.92 -0.38 0.71
CA VAL A 299 -16.12 -1.16 0.99
C VAL A 299 -16.18 -2.37 0.07
N ALA A 300 -16.43 -3.56 0.61
CA ALA A 300 -16.73 -4.73 -0.21
C ALA A 300 -18.13 -4.62 -0.82
N LEU A 301 -18.27 -5.01 -2.09
CA LEU A 301 -19.58 -5.15 -2.75
C LEU A 301 -20.14 -6.58 -2.68
N THR A 302 -19.35 -7.51 -2.18
CA THR A 302 -19.72 -8.92 -2.04
C THR A 302 -19.43 -9.36 -0.62
N ASP A 303 -20.14 -10.37 -0.16
CA ASP A 303 -19.83 -11.02 1.11
C ASP A 303 -18.41 -11.63 1.05
N SER A 304 -17.45 -11.00 1.72
CA SER A 304 -16.03 -11.31 1.66
C SER A 304 -15.37 -11.12 3.03
N ALA A 305 -14.29 -11.84 3.31
CA ALA A 305 -13.49 -11.63 4.51
C ALA A 305 -12.75 -10.26 4.51
N VAL A 306 -12.50 -9.65 3.35
CA VAL A 306 -11.75 -8.40 3.20
C VAL A 306 -12.43 -7.41 2.25
N ASP A 307 -12.27 -6.12 2.52
CA ASP A 307 -12.87 -4.98 1.78
C ASP A 307 -12.02 -4.47 0.61
N ASN A 308 -11.07 -5.29 0.16
CA ASN A 308 -10.05 -4.87 -0.79
C ASN A 308 -10.65 -4.41 -2.13
N ALA A 309 -10.53 -3.11 -2.42
CA ALA A 309 -10.98 -2.48 -3.68
C ALA A 309 -10.33 -3.10 -4.93
N ALA A 310 -9.12 -3.66 -4.81
CA ALA A 310 -8.45 -4.38 -5.90
C ALA A 310 -9.11 -5.74 -6.22
N GLN A 311 -10.02 -6.22 -5.36
CA GLN A 311 -10.80 -7.45 -5.54
C GLN A 311 -12.27 -7.16 -5.91
N GLY A 312 -12.58 -5.94 -6.38
CA GLY A 312 -13.93 -5.56 -6.82
C GLY A 312 -14.76 -4.80 -5.78
N GLY A 313 -14.12 -4.31 -4.71
CA GLY A 313 -14.73 -3.36 -3.78
C GLY A 313 -14.88 -1.95 -4.36
N MET A 314 -15.65 -1.12 -3.66
CA MET A 314 -15.88 0.29 -3.92
C MET A 314 -14.96 1.15 -3.07
N GLU A 315 -14.39 2.20 -3.66
CA GLU A 315 -13.55 3.18 -2.95
C GLU A 315 -14.14 4.59 -3.06
N CYS A 316 -14.37 5.25 -1.92
CA CYS A 316 -15.04 6.54 -1.85
C CYS A 316 -14.10 7.58 -1.22
N PHE A 317 -13.59 8.52 -2.00
CA PHE A 317 -12.69 9.57 -1.50
C PHE A 317 -13.44 10.61 -0.68
N LEU A 318 -12.77 11.17 0.33
CA LEU A 318 -13.30 12.33 1.01
C LEU A 318 -13.05 13.60 0.18
N ASP A 319 -14.07 14.44 0.12
CA ASP A 319 -13.95 15.81 -0.33
C ASP A 319 -13.07 16.58 0.68
N PRO A 320 -11.98 17.22 0.23
CA PRO A 320 -11.00 17.83 1.12
C PRO A 320 -11.51 19.10 1.82
N VAL A 321 -12.61 19.70 1.34
CA VAL A 321 -13.19 20.92 1.92
C VAL A 321 -14.26 20.58 2.95
N THR A 322 -15.10 19.59 2.65
CA THR A 322 -16.28 19.26 3.45
C THR A 322 -16.07 18.04 4.35
N GLY A 323 -15.06 17.21 4.09
CA GLY A 323 -14.83 15.95 4.80
C GLY A 323 -15.88 14.87 4.51
N ARG A 324 -16.73 15.06 3.49
CA ARG A 324 -17.80 14.14 3.11
C ARG A 324 -17.38 13.23 1.95
N LEU A 325 -18.02 12.09 1.82
CA LEU A 325 -17.74 11.14 0.74
C LEU A 325 -18.08 11.73 -0.63
N ASN A 326 -17.19 11.53 -1.60
CA ASN A 326 -17.48 11.66 -3.02
C ASN A 326 -18.24 10.42 -3.54
N ALA A 327 -18.56 10.42 -4.84
CA ALA A 327 -19.08 9.21 -5.48
C ALA A 327 -18.09 8.05 -5.33
N GLY A 328 -18.61 6.85 -5.07
CA GLY A 328 -17.82 5.64 -4.93
C GLY A 328 -17.31 5.16 -6.29
N TYR A 329 -16.03 4.83 -6.36
CA TYR A 329 -15.35 4.35 -7.55
C TYR A 329 -15.31 2.82 -7.58
N LEU A 330 -15.63 2.22 -8.73
CA LEU A 330 -15.54 0.78 -8.96
C LEU A 330 -14.44 0.45 -9.96
N SER A 331 -13.38 -0.19 -9.47
CA SER A 331 -12.19 -0.53 -10.26
C SER A 331 -12.43 -1.54 -11.39
N ARG A 332 -13.47 -2.38 -11.24
CA ARG A 332 -13.85 -3.39 -12.24
C ARG A 332 -14.52 -2.74 -13.46
N ASP A 333 -15.44 -1.83 -13.20
CA ASP A 333 -16.34 -1.26 -14.21
C ASP A 333 -15.88 0.13 -14.66
N ASP A 334 -14.88 0.69 -13.99
CA ASP A 334 -14.33 2.02 -14.25
C ASP A 334 -15.40 3.12 -14.17
N SER A 335 -16.23 3.04 -13.13
CA SER A 335 -17.43 3.84 -12.98
C SER A 335 -17.50 4.51 -11.60
N PHE A 336 -18.26 5.60 -11.54
CA PHE A 336 -18.56 6.31 -10.29
C PHE A 336 -20.04 6.20 -9.97
N LEU A 337 -20.35 5.82 -8.74
CA LEU A 337 -21.72 5.65 -8.24
C LEU A 337 -21.96 6.57 -7.05
N ALA A 338 -23.03 7.35 -7.10
CA ALA A 338 -23.47 8.16 -5.97
C ALA A 338 -24.19 7.34 -4.88
N VAL A 339 -24.56 6.09 -5.20
CA VAL A 339 -25.37 5.18 -4.40
C VAL A 339 -24.68 3.83 -4.33
N HIS A 340 -24.73 3.16 -3.18
CA HIS A 340 -24.16 1.84 -2.99
C HIS A 340 -24.98 0.79 -3.78
N PRO A 341 -24.36 -0.01 -4.66
CA PRO A 341 -25.10 -0.85 -5.62
C PRO A 341 -25.86 -2.01 -4.98
N VAL A 342 -25.45 -2.45 -3.78
CA VAL A 342 -26.12 -3.54 -3.03
C VAL A 342 -27.22 -3.03 -2.10
N THR A 343 -26.92 -2.09 -1.21
CA THR A 343 -27.85 -1.58 -0.18
C THR A 343 -28.79 -0.51 -0.70
N GLY A 344 -28.47 0.17 -1.81
CA GLY A 344 -29.22 1.33 -2.30
C GLY A 344 -29.01 2.62 -1.50
N ALA A 345 -28.08 2.62 -0.52
CA ALA A 345 -27.82 3.78 0.32
C ALA A 345 -27.06 4.89 -0.41
N THR A 346 -27.35 6.15 -0.10
CA THR A 346 -26.63 7.29 -0.67
C THR A 346 -25.21 7.38 -0.10
N ILE A 347 -24.21 7.40 -0.99
CA ILE A 347 -22.80 7.51 -0.65
C ILE A 347 -22.32 8.96 -0.78
N LYS A 348 -22.58 9.59 -1.93
CA LYS A 348 -22.08 10.94 -2.21
C LYS A 348 -22.71 11.95 -1.24
N GLY A 349 -21.87 12.71 -0.55
CA GLY A 349 -22.25 13.71 0.44
C GLY A 349 -22.41 13.14 1.86
N THR A 350 -22.25 11.84 2.07
CA THR A 350 -22.39 11.22 3.39
C THR A 350 -21.18 11.54 4.27
N ALA A 351 -21.43 11.87 5.54
CA ALA A 351 -20.38 12.09 6.54
C ALA A 351 -20.06 10.77 7.26
N LEU A 352 -18.79 10.52 7.50
CA LEU A 352 -18.34 9.33 8.23
C LEU A 352 -18.27 9.59 9.74
N PRO A 353 -18.67 8.62 10.59
CA PRO A 353 -18.48 8.73 12.03
C PRO A 353 -16.99 8.70 12.38
N TRP A 354 -16.60 9.37 13.46
CA TRP A 354 -15.24 9.35 14.02
C TRP A 354 -14.10 9.76 13.07
N LEU A 355 -14.42 10.49 11.99
CA LEU A 355 -13.41 10.83 10.98
C LEU A 355 -12.28 11.68 11.55
N GLY A 356 -12.60 12.69 12.36
CA GLY A 356 -11.59 13.57 12.97
C GLY A 356 -10.65 12.78 13.89
N GLU A 357 -11.24 11.95 14.74
CA GLU A 357 -10.54 11.08 15.69
C GLU A 357 -9.66 10.05 14.99
N ALA A 358 -10.12 9.49 13.86
CA ALA A 358 -9.33 8.59 13.03
C ALA A 358 -8.11 9.30 12.41
N VAL A 359 -8.28 10.54 11.91
CA VAL A 359 -7.19 11.34 11.36
C VAL A 359 -6.16 11.70 12.44
N ASP A 360 -6.62 12.14 13.61
CA ASP A 360 -5.77 12.49 14.74
C ASP A 360 -4.97 11.27 15.23
N MET A 361 -5.61 10.10 15.31
CA MET A 361 -4.96 8.83 15.62
C MET A 361 -3.85 8.52 14.60
N CYS A 362 -4.12 8.62 13.29
CA CYS A 362 -3.12 8.38 12.26
C CYS A 362 -1.94 9.36 12.35
N ILE A 363 -2.18 10.64 12.64
CA ILE A 363 -1.14 11.64 12.84
C ILE A 363 -0.28 11.30 14.07
N GLN A 364 -0.90 10.90 15.18
CA GLN A 364 -0.19 10.45 16.38
C GLN A 364 0.72 9.26 16.06
N VAL A 365 0.21 8.26 15.35
CA VAL A 365 0.98 7.07 14.95
C VAL A 365 2.11 7.43 13.98
N HIS A 366 1.86 8.30 12.99
CA HIS A 366 2.90 8.78 12.07
C HIS A 366 4.05 9.44 12.84
N ARG A 367 3.73 10.23 13.88
CA ARG A 367 4.74 10.83 14.75
C ARG A 367 5.56 9.78 15.50
N LEU A 368 4.94 8.71 16.01
CA LEU A 368 5.67 7.60 16.68
C LEU A 368 6.59 6.86 15.71
N LEU A 369 6.13 6.57 14.49
CA LEU A 369 6.89 5.83 13.48
C LEU A 369 8.08 6.62 12.92
N THR A 370 8.03 7.96 12.97
CA THR A 370 9.05 8.86 12.39
C THR A 370 10.06 9.42 13.40
N GLN A 371 10.10 8.89 14.62
CA GLN A 371 11.09 9.29 15.62
C GLN A 371 12.50 8.83 15.25
N GLY A 372 13.50 9.61 15.68
CA GLY A 372 14.91 9.28 15.48
C GLY A 372 15.35 9.28 14.02
N ASP A 373 16.01 8.21 13.60
CA ASP A 373 16.62 8.04 12.28
C ASP A 373 15.61 7.68 11.16
N ARG A 374 14.31 7.63 11.50
CA ARG A 374 13.19 7.34 10.59
C ARG A 374 12.38 8.56 10.19
N SER A 375 12.88 9.75 10.48
CA SER A 375 12.27 11.03 10.09
C SER A 375 12.07 11.21 8.58
N TYR A 376 12.70 10.36 7.76
CA TYR A 376 12.51 10.32 6.31
C TYR A 376 11.19 9.68 5.86
N MET A 377 10.47 8.94 6.72
CA MET A 377 9.20 8.30 6.35
C MET A 377 8.08 9.36 6.27
N PHE A 378 8.11 10.19 5.23
CA PHE A 378 7.29 11.39 5.16
C PHE A 378 5.85 11.15 4.69
N LEU A 379 5.55 9.99 4.11
CA LEU A 379 4.20 9.59 3.68
C LEU A 379 3.90 8.17 4.15
N ILE A 380 2.91 8.02 5.04
CA ILE A 380 2.46 6.73 5.56
C ILE A 380 0.95 6.61 5.33
N GLY A 381 0.51 5.44 4.89
CA GLY A 381 -0.89 5.10 4.71
C GLY A 381 -1.34 4.20 5.87
N PHE A 382 -2.51 4.48 6.42
CA PHE A 382 -3.07 3.74 7.53
C PHE A 382 -4.43 3.18 7.14
N ASP A 383 -4.71 1.97 7.60
CA ASP A 383 -6.02 1.35 7.44
C ASP A 383 -6.71 1.38 8.81
N VAL A 384 -7.85 2.06 8.88
CA VAL A 384 -8.59 2.29 10.14
C VAL A 384 -9.99 1.72 9.99
N ALA A 385 -10.42 0.90 10.94
CA ALA A 385 -11.82 0.50 11.05
C ALA A 385 -12.56 1.49 11.94
N LEU A 386 -13.77 1.88 11.54
CA LEU A 386 -14.65 2.71 12.36
C LEU A 386 -15.67 1.80 13.04
N THR A 387 -15.54 1.61 14.35
CA THR A 387 -16.42 0.76 15.15
C THR A 387 -17.37 1.59 16.00
N ALA A 388 -18.36 0.95 16.63
CA ALA A 388 -19.25 1.62 17.57
C ALA A 388 -18.51 2.28 18.75
N ALA A 389 -17.38 1.70 19.19
CA ALA A 389 -16.58 2.20 20.30
C ALA A 389 -15.55 3.27 19.89
N GLY A 390 -15.39 3.53 18.58
CA GLY A 390 -14.43 4.47 18.03
C GLY A 390 -13.55 3.88 16.92
N PRO A 391 -12.58 4.66 16.43
CA PRO A 391 -11.63 4.21 15.41
C PRO A 391 -10.66 3.18 15.98
N VAL A 392 -10.28 2.21 15.15
CA VAL A 392 -9.37 1.12 15.49
C VAL A 392 -8.36 0.96 14.36
N LEU A 393 -7.06 1.07 14.66
CA LEU A 393 -6.01 0.94 13.67
C LEU A 393 -5.79 -0.53 13.30
N ILE A 394 -5.85 -0.84 12.00
CA ILE A 394 -5.70 -2.19 11.45
C ILE A 394 -4.25 -2.46 11.02
N GLU A 395 -3.69 -1.56 10.22
CA GLU A 395 -2.33 -1.68 9.68
C GLU A 395 -1.75 -0.31 9.27
N ALA A 396 -0.42 -0.26 9.20
CA ALA A 396 0.33 0.84 8.59
C ALA A 396 1.10 0.33 7.37
N ASN A 397 1.05 1.12 6.31
CA ASN A 397 1.61 0.82 5.00
C ASN A 397 2.66 1.89 4.66
N TYR A 398 3.89 1.43 4.40
CA TYR A 398 4.99 2.27 3.93
C TYR A 398 5.67 1.71 2.67
N PRO A 399 5.87 2.53 1.61
CA PRO A 399 5.26 3.85 1.42
C PRO A 399 3.74 3.71 1.48
N GLY A 400 3.06 4.74 2.00
CA GLY A 400 1.61 4.76 2.08
C GLY A 400 1.04 4.60 0.69
N ASP A 401 0.60 3.40 0.36
CA ASP A 401 0.24 3.09 -1.01
C ASP A 401 -0.84 4.04 -1.48
N VAL A 402 -0.46 4.94 -2.37
CA VAL A 402 -1.36 5.88 -3.03
C VAL A 402 -1.90 5.28 -4.33
N SER A 403 -1.65 3.98 -4.56
CA SER A 403 -2.08 3.28 -5.76
C SER A 403 -3.56 2.90 -5.69
N GLY A 404 -4.39 3.85 -6.09
CA GLY A 404 -5.58 3.56 -6.86
C GLY A 404 -5.36 4.14 -8.26
N PRO A 405 -5.47 3.38 -9.35
CA PRO A 405 -5.19 3.89 -10.70
C PRO A 405 -6.06 5.10 -11.13
N HIS A 406 -7.07 5.52 -10.36
CA HIS A 406 -8.11 6.46 -10.82
C HIS A 406 -8.51 7.56 -9.83
N VAL A 407 -7.66 7.86 -8.86
CA VAL A 407 -8.10 8.48 -7.60
C VAL A 407 -7.93 10.00 -7.50
N ARG A 408 -7.12 10.61 -8.35
CA ARG A 408 -7.18 12.06 -8.58
C ARG A 408 -7.07 12.27 -10.09
N PRO A 409 -7.79 13.23 -10.70
CA PRO A 409 -7.60 13.59 -12.11
C PRO A 409 -6.18 14.12 -12.41
N ALA A 410 -5.33 14.19 -11.38
CA ALA A 410 -4.00 14.73 -11.39
C ALA A 410 -3.08 13.81 -10.55
N PRO A 411 -1.89 13.43 -11.05
CA PRO A 411 -0.90 12.68 -10.28
C PRO A 411 -0.52 13.35 -8.95
N LEU A 412 0.10 12.63 -7.99
CA LEU A 412 0.45 13.24 -6.70
C LEU A 412 1.36 14.47 -6.82
N TRP A 413 2.21 14.54 -7.84
CA TRP A 413 3.02 15.75 -8.06
C TRP A 413 2.25 16.96 -8.57
N ARG A 414 0.99 16.80 -8.94
CA ARG A 414 0.09 17.93 -9.17
C ARG A 414 -0.65 18.34 -7.91
N ASP A 415 -0.58 17.55 -6.83
CA ASP A 415 -1.17 17.88 -5.54
C ASP A 415 -0.29 18.90 -4.78
N PRO A 416 -0.75 20.14 -4.59
CA PRO A 416 0.03 21.23 -3.96
C PRO A 416 0.64 20.88 -2.61
N ASP A 417 0.01 19.98 -1.86
CA ASP A 417 0.43 19.61 -0.51
C ASP A 417 1.53 18.55 -0.56
N PHE A 418 1.39 17.57 -1.45
CA PHE A 418 2.47 16.63 -1.76
C PHE A 418 3.70 17.37 -2.29
N VAL A 419 3.48 18.29 -3.26
CA VAL A 419 4.54 19.15 -3.84
C VAL A 419 5.32 19.83 -2.73
N ARG A 420 4.61 20.62 -1.93
CA ARG A 420 5.21 21.48 -0.91
C ARG A 420 5.96 20.65 0.13
N CYS A 421 5.41 19.50 0.50
CA CYS A 421 6.05 18.61 1.45
C CYS A 421 7.31 17.97 0.85
N ALA A 422 7.22 17.34 -0.33
CA ALA A 422 8.36 16.74 -1.00
C ALA A 422 9.47 17.78 -1.24
N ASP A 423 9.09 18.98 -1.69
CA ASP A 423 9.99 20.11 -1.84
C ASP A 423 10.67 20.51 -0.54
N SER A 424 9.96 20.51 0.60
CA SER A 424 10.56 20.84 1.90
C SER A 424 11.71 19.90 2.28
N PHE A 425 11.63 18.62 1.91
CA PHE A 425 12.71 17.65 2.15
C PHE A 425 13.88 17.84 1.19
N LEU A 426 13.58 18.20 -0.06
CA LEU A 426 14.56 18.40 -1.12
C LEU A 426 15.20 19.80 -1.10
N GLU A 427 14.61 20.78 -0.40
CA GLU A 427 15.06 22.17 -0.36
C GLU A 427 16.55 22.32 -0.01
N PRO A 428 17.11 21.60 0.98
CA PRO A 428 18.54 21.69 1.29
C PRO A 428 19.45 21.02 0.25
N LEU A 429 18.87 20.33 -0.73
CA LEU A 429 19.56 19.74 -1.87
C LEU A 429 19.53 20.67 -3.11
N ARG A 430 18.80 21.80 -3.09
CA ARG A 430 18.62 22.73 -4.23
C ARG A 430 19.90 23.47 -4.67
N GLY A 431 20.98 23.41 -3.90
CA GLY A 431 22.31 23.91 -4.31
C GLY A 431 23.02 23.05 -5.37
N PHE A 432 22.46 21.88 -5.69
CA PHE A 432 22.97 20.98 -6.72
C PHE A 432 22.07 21.11 -7.96
N ARG A 433 22.64 21.38 -9.14
CA ARG A 433 21.87 21.43 -10.39
C ARG A 433 21.33 20.04 -10.69
N THR A 434 20.06 19.83 -10.32
CA THR A 434 19.34 18.61 -10.60
C THR A 434 18.38 18.79 -11.77
N HIS A 435 18.24 17.80 -12.65
CA HIS A 435 17.14 17.74 -13.63
C HIS A 435 15.83 17.22 -13.00
N PHE A 436 15.83 16.87 -11.71
CA PHE A 436 14.67 17.14 -10.84
C PHE A 436 14.57 18.66 -10.68
N HIS A 437 14.15 19.35 -11.74
CA HIS A 437 13.90 20.77 -11.70
C HIS A 437 12.43 20.96 -11.27
N PRO A 438 12.13 21.84 -10.31
CA PRO A 438 10.76 22.26 -10.02
C PRO A 438 9.99 22.68 -11.29
N ASP A 439 10.69 23.04 -12.36
CA ASP A 439 10.05 23.37 -13.63
C ASP A 439 9.47 22.17 -14.38
N LEU A 440 9.96 20.93 -14.25
CA LEU A 440 9.26 19.76 -14.82
C LEU A 440 7.95 19.49 -14.06
N TRP A 441 7.93 19.89 -12.79
CA TRP A 441 6.81 19.81 -11.88
C TRP A 441 5.77 20.93 -12.13
N HIS A 442 6.20 22.10 -12.62
CA HIS A 442 5.35 23.25 -12.93
C HIS A 442 4.99 23.41 -14.43
N ARG A 443 5.76 22.82 -15.36
CA ARG A 443 5.59 23.02 -16.83
C ARG A 443 4.30 22.45 -17.42
N ASP A 444 3.60 21.59 -16.71
CA ASP A 444 2.32 21.04 -17.19
C ASP A 444 1.13 22.00 -17.00
N ARG A 445 1.31 23.08 -16.23
CA ARG A 445 0.26 24.11 -16.06
C ARG A 445 0.05 24.97 -17.31
N SER A 446 1.09 25.19 -18.12
CA SER A 446 1.01 26.12 -19.26
C SER A 446 0.58 25.46 -20.58
N ARG A 447 0.58 24.12 -20.69
CA ARG A 447 0.18 23.41 -21.91
C ARG A 447 -1.30 23.04 -22.01
N MET A 448 -2.07 23.15 -20.93
CA MET A 448 -3.52 22.88 -20.93
C MET A 448 -4.41 24.13 -20.96
N ALA A 449 -3.83 25.34 -20.96
CA ALA A 449 -4.58 26.59 -21.11
C ALA A 449 -5.03 26.89 -22.55
N LEU A 450 -4.86 25.96 -23.51
CA LEU A 450 -5.15 26.18 -24.93
C LEU A 450 -6.23 25.28 -25.55
N HIS A 451 -6.96 24.47 -24.76
CA HIS A 451 -8.19 23.82 -25.23
C HIS A 451 -9.32 24.04 -24.23
N GLY A 452 -9.72 25.30 -24.17
CA GLY A 452 -10.98 25.75 -23.59
C GLY A 452 -11.64 26.69 -24.59
N SER A 453 -12.38 26.12 -25.53
CA SER A 453 -13.38 26.77 -26.39
C SER A 453 -14.36 25.72 -26.87
#